data_AF-A0A0C5BE59-F1
#
_entry.id   AF-A0A0C5BE59-F1
#
_cell.length_a   1.000
_cell.length_b   1.000
_cell.length_c   1.000
_cell.angle_alpha   90.00
_cell.angle_beta   90.00
_cell.angle_gamma   90.00
#
_symmetry.space_group_name_H-M   'P 1'
#
loop_
_entity.id
_entity.type
_entity.pdbx_description
1 polymer ?
#
loop_
_entity_poly.entity_id
_entity_poly.type
_entity_poly.pdbx_seq_one_letter_code
_entity_poly.pdbx_strand_id
1 'polypeptide(L)'
;MDHSELARTLHSLAKEELSDSVTRAVNRGELTVSPLVVRSIARSSSRRSLGRRRVGKATVQTEGVNAWSFDDSTAVALARGGLLLRDPEDGVFSSPTVAELAAARDEAALNNYLSQAQALITSVRGGYRSSSLPDS
;
A
#
# COMPACT_ATOMS: atom_id res chain seq x y z
N MET A 1 -19.08 -10.65 -6.73
CA MET A 1 -18.23 -9.44 -6.72
C MET A 1 -17.22 -9.68 -7.79
N ASP A 2 -17.20 -8.85 -8.82
CA ASP A 2 -16.39 -9.14 -10.00
C ASP A 2 -14.91 -8.80 -9.74
N HIS A 3 -14.01 -9.41 -10.51
CA HIS A 3 -12.56 -9.25 -10.34
C HIS A 3 -12.12 -7.77 -10.19
N SER A 4 -12.61 -6.90 -11.06
CA SER A 4 -12.34 -5.46 -11.01
C SER A 4 -12.89 -4.76 -9.76
N GLU A 5 -14.01 -5.24 -9.19
CA GLU A 5 -14.57 -4.72 -7.95
C GLU A 5 -13.72 -5.09 -6.74
N LEU A 6 -13.14 -6.30 -6.71
CA LEU A 6 -12.21 -6.71 -5.65
C LEU A 6 -10.96 -5.84 -5.64
N ALA A 7 -10.35 -5.64 -6.81
CA ALA A 7 -9.19 -4.75 -6.94
C ALA A 7 -9.53 -3.31 -6.52
N ARG A 8 -10.70 -2.80 -6.90
CA ARG A 8 -11.14 -1.45 -6.51
C ARG A 8 -11.34 -1.34 -5.00
N THR A 9 -11.97 -2.33 -4.38
CA THR A 9 -12.23 -2.37 -2.94
C THR A 9 -10.92 -2.39 -2.17
N LEU A 10 -9.99 -3.24 -2.58
CA LEU A 10 -8.67 -3.35 -1.97
C LEU A 10 -7.88 -2.04 -2.12
N HIS A 11 -7.92 -1.41 -3.29
CA HIS A 11 -7.26 -0.12 -3.55
C HIS A 11 -7.81 1.01 -2.67
N SER A 12 -9.13 1.05 -2.49
CA SER A 12 -9.80 2.05 -1.65
C SER A 12 -9.46 1.85 -0.17
N LEU A 13 -9.59 0.61 0.33
CA LEU A 13 -9.25 0.26 1.71
C LEU A 13 -7.78 0.58 2.02
N ALA A 14 -6.89 0.27 1.08
CA ALA A 14 -5.46 0.52 1.21
C ALA A 14 -5.11 2.00 1.39
N LYS A 15 -5.79 2.91 0.67
CA LYS A 15 -5.53 4.35 0.75
C LYS A 15 -6.01 4.98 2.05
N GLU A 16 -7.01 4.40 2.68
CA GLU A 16 -7.68 4.97 3.85
C GLU A 16 -7.41 4.10 5.09
N GLU A 17 -8.37 3.24 5.45
CA GLU A 17 -8.41 2.56 6.74
C GLU A 17 -7.21 1.62 6.96
N LEU A 18 -6.76 0.93 5.92
CA LEU A 18 -5.68 -0.04 6.04
C LEU A 18 -4.33 0.66 6.25
N SER A 19 -4.07 1.77 5.54
CA SER A 19 -2.84 2.56 5.74
C SER A 19 -2.77 3.16 7.15
N ASP A 20 -3.88 3.65 7.70
CA ASP A 20 -3.93 4.12 9.09
C ASP A 20 -3.70 2.96 10.07
N SER A 21 -4.34 1.82 9.83
CA SER A 21 -4.22 0.63 10.69
C SER A 21 -2.80 0.07 10.72
N VAL A 22 -2.13 -0.06 9.57
CA VAL A 22 -0.71 -0.45 9.52
C VAL A 22 0.16 0.57 10.24
N THR A 23 -0.05 1.86 10.03
CA THR A 23 0.73 2.91 10.72
C THR A 23 0.61 2.78 12.24
N ARG A 24 -0.60 2.52 12.76
CA ARG A 24 -0.83 2.30 14.20
C ARG A 24 -0.16 1.03 14.70
N ALA A 25 -0.34 -0.10 14.00
CA ALA A 25 0.27 -1.37 14.39
C ALA A 25 1.80 -1.30 14.41
N VAL A 26 2.41 -0.62 13.44
CA VAL A 26 3.86 -0.36 13.40
C VAL A 26 4.29 0.49 14.59
N ASN A 27 3.56 1.58 14.89
CA ASN A 27 3.87 2.43 16.05
C ASN A 27 3.69 1.71 17.39
N ARG A 28 2.85 0.67 17.45
CA ARG A 28 2.69 -0.21 18.63
C ARG A 28 3.73 -1.34 18.69
N GLY A 29 4.54 -1.52 17.65
CA GLY A 29 5.50 -2.61 17.55
C GLY A 29 4.89 -3.98 17.23
N GLU A 30 3.63 -4.01 16.78
CA GLU A 30 2.89 -5.23 16.42
C GLU A 30 3.18 -5.69 14.98
N LEU A 31 3.61 -4.76 14.13
CA LEU A 31 4.01 -5.03 12.76
C LEU A 31 5.43 -4.53 12.51
N THR A 32 6.21 -5.33 11.81
CA THR A 32 7.49 -4.93 11.24
C THR A 32 7.30 -4.42 9.81
N VAL A 33 8.04 -3.38 9.46
CA VAL A 33 8.11 -2.84 8.11
C VAL A 33 9.52 -2.99 7.59
N SER A 34 9.62 -3.26 6.29
CA SER A 34 10.89 -3.34 5.59
C SER A 34 11.04 -2.16 4.65
N PRO A 35 12.25 -1.59 4.50
CA PRO A 35 12.49 -0.57 3.50
C PRO A 35 12.39 -1.20 2.11
N LEU A 36 11.40 -0.79 1.32
CA LEU A 36 11.24 -1.20 -0.07
C LEU A 36 11.67 -0.09 -1.01
N VAL A 37 12.28 -0.48 -2.13
CA VAL A 37 12.66 0.45 -3.20
C VAL A 37 11.41 0.72 -4.05
N VAL A 38 10.94 1.97 -4.03
CA VAL A 38 9.71 2.37 -4.73
C VAL A 38 10.02 3.38 -5.83
N ARG A 39 9.47 3.13 -7.02
CA ARG A 39 9.42 4.07 -8.15
C ARG A 39 8.44 5.19 -7.80
N SER A 40 8.98 6.31 -7.35
CA SER A 40 8.25 7.56 -7.24
C SER A 40 8.08 8.13 -8.64
N ILE A 41 6.84 8.20 -9.12
CA ILE A 41 6.51 9.13 -10.20
C ILE A 41 6.59 10.49 -9.53
N ALA A 42 7.73 11.15 -9.66
CA ALA A 42 7.86 12.53 -9.25
C ALA A 42 6.77 13.32 -10.00
N ARG A 43 5.63 13.60 -9.33
CA ARG A 43 4.82 14.76 -9.69
C ARG A 43 5.76 15.90 -9.41
N SER A 44 6.45 16.34 -10.46
CA SER A 44 7.35 17.47 -10.43
C SER A 44 6.67 18.57 -9.63
N SER A 45 7.02 18.67 -8.35
CA SER A 45 6.67 19.79 -7.51
C SER A 45 7.64 20.90 -7.90
N SER A 46 7.63 21.24 -9.19
CA SER A 46 8.19 22.47 -9.72
C SER A 46 7.27 23.61 -9.27
N ARG A 47 7.22 23.84 -7.95
CA ARG A 47 7.03 25.19 -7.47
C ARG A 47 8.32 25.91 -7.84
N ARG A 48 8.21 26.73 -8.89
CA ARG A 48 9.14 27.82 -9.23
C ARG A 48 10.32 27.41 -10.14
N SER A 49 10.06 27.22 -11.43
CA SER A 49 10.94 27.84 -12.43
C SER A 49 10.17 28.17 -13.71
N LEU A 50 10.27 29.44 -14.10
CA LEU A 50 9.78 30.01 -15.34
C LEU A 50 10.50 29.39 -16.53
N GLY A 51 9.73 29.11 -17.59
CA GLY A 51 10.24 29.14 -18.96
C GLY A 51 10.86 27.83 -19.50
N ARG A 52 10.49 27.55 -20.75
CA ARG A 52 11.02 26.51 -21.65
C ARG A 52 10.65 25.06 -21.37
N ARG A 53 9.48 24.71 -21.93
CA ARG A 53 9.28 23.58 -22.87
C ARG A 53 10.53 22.69 -23.06
N ARG A 54 10.70 21.69 -22.19
CA ARG A 54 11.49 20.49 -22.47
C ARG A 54 10.63 19.29 -22.10
N VAL A 55 10.50 18.37 -23.05
CA VAL A 55 9.94 17.04 -22.87
C VAL A 55 10.76 16.35 -21.78
N GLY A 56 10.28 16.43 -20.55
CA GLY A 56 10.95 15.86 -19.39
C GLY A 56 10.85 14.35 -19.47
N LYS A 57 11.95 13.70 -19.86
CA LYS A 57 12.16 12.27 -19.64
C LYS A 57 11.86 12.01 -18.16
N ALA A 58 10.78 11.27 -17.87
CA ALA A 58 10.38 10.99 -16.49
C ALA A 58 11.55 10.27 -15.80
N THR A 59 12.32 10.99 -15.00
CA THR A 59 13.37 10.40 -14.19
C THR A 59 12.68 9.61 -13.10
N VAL A 60 12.71 8.29 -13.23
CA VAL A 60 12.31 7.36 -12.17
C VAL A 60 13.22 7.64 -10.98
N GLN A 61 12.66 8.21 -9.92
CA GLN A 61 13.35 8.32 -8.63
C GLN A 61 12.93 7.11 -7.80
N THR A 62 13.92 6.37 -7.33
CA THR A 62 13.72 5.26 -6.41
C THR A 62 13.92 5.77 -4.98
N GLU A 63 12.85 5.86 -4.21
CA GLU A 63 12.91 6.22 -2.79
C GLU A 63 12.69 4.97 -1.92
N GLY A 64 13.36 4.92 -0.76
CA GLY A 64 13.14 3.88 0.24
C GLY A 64 11.88 4.19 1.04
N VAL A 65 10.84 3.37 0.90
CA VAL A 65 9.60 3.51 1.65
C VAL A 65 9.44 2.31 2.57
N ASN A 66 9.20 2.57 3.85
CA ASN A 66 8.86 1.51 4.79
C ASN A 66 7.48 0.96 4.44
N ALA A 67 7.42 -0.33 4.14
CA ALA A 67 6.20 -1.00 3.76
C ALA A 67 6.06 -2.33 4.49
N TRP A 68 4.81 -2.72 4.71
CA TRP A 68 4.43 -4.03 5.20
C TRP A 68 4.11 -4.92 4.00
N SER A 69 4.89 -5.97 3.79
CA SER A 69 4.67 -6.94 2.72
C SER A 69 3.56 -7.92 3.11
N PHE A 70 2.56 -8.12 2.23
CA PHE A 70 1.59 -9.19 2.43
C PHE A 70 2.27 -10.57 2.29
N ASP A 71 3.20 -10.68 1.35
CA ASP A 71 4.10 -11.82 1.16
C ASP A 71 5.18 -11.44 0.13
N ASP A 72 6.45 -11.78 0.40
CA ASP A 72 7.58 -11.57 -0.52
C ASP A 72 7.39 -12.31 -1.86
N SER A 73 6.67 -13.44 -1.86
CA SER A 73 6.32 -14.19 -3.07
C SER A 73 5.25 -13.50 -3.91
N THR A 74 4.36 -12.76 -3.25
CA THR A 74 3.22 -12.11 -3.90
C THR A 74 3.51 -10.70 -4.38
N ALA A 75 4.69 -10.14 -4.12
CA ALA A 75 5.09 -8.85 -4.70
C ALA A 75 4.08 -7.70 -4.43
N VAL A 76 3.24 -7.82 -3.40
CA VAL A 76 2.29 -6.78 -2.98
C VAL A 76 2.67 -6.34 -1.57
N ALA A 77 2.83 -5.03 -1.40
CA ALA A 77 3.13 -4.42 -0.11
C ALA A 77 2.21 -3.24 0.17
N LEU A 78 2.06 -2.88 1.42
CA LEU A 78 1.36 -1.68 1.86
C LEU A 78 2.35 -0.67 2.42
N ALA A 79 2.40 0.50 1.80
CA ALA A 79 3.13 1.66 2.31
C ALA A 79 2.17 2.72 2.86
N ARG A 80 2.72 3.72 3.54
CA ARG A 80 1.97 4.92 3.94
C ARG A 80 1.41 5.60 2.68
N GLY A 81 0.10 5.46 2.45
CA GLY A 81 -0.59 6.00 1.28
C GLY A 81 -1.10 4.98 0.26
N GLY A 82 -0.92 3.68 0.47
CA GLY A 82 -1.62 2.64 -0.29
C GLY A 82 -0.79 1.42 -0.67
N LEU A 83 -1.31 0.65 -1.63
CA LEU A 83 -0.68 -0.56 -2.15
C LEU A 83 0.51 -0.23 -3.04
N LEU A 84 1.45 -1.15 -3.03
CA LEU A 84 2.59 -1.21 -3.90
C LEU A 84 2.62 -2.59 -4.58
N LEU A 85 2.90 -2.60 -5.88
CA LEU A 85 3.12 -3.79 -6.68
C LEU A 85 4.58 -3.81 -7.14
N ARG A 86 5.26 -4.94 -6.98
CA ARG A 86 6.60 -5.17 -7.51
C ARG A 86 6.50 -5.41 -9.02
N ASP A 87 7.26 -4.64 -9.77
CA ASP A 87 7.45 -4.86 -11.19
C ASP A 87 8.34 -6.11 -11.38
N PRO A 88 7.90 -7.12 -12.17
CA PRO A 88 8.67 -8.34 -12.37
C PRO A 88 9.95 -8.11 -13.19
N GLU A 89 10.06 -7.02 -13.96
CA GLU A 89 11.20 -6.78 -14.85
C GLU A 89 12.42 -6.25 -14.08
N ASP A 90 12.22 -5.32 -13.14
CA ASP A 90 13.30 -4.67 -12.39
C ASP A 90 13.24 -4.91 -10.88
N GLY A 91 12.17 -5.55 -10.40
CA GLY A 91 11.97 -5.85 -8.99
C GLY A 91 11.62 -4.64 -8.13
N VAL A 92 11.33 -3.48 -8.74
CA VAL A 92 11.04 -2.22 -8.05
C VAL A 92 9.54 -2.11 -7.77
N PHE A 93 9.17 -1.59 -6.60
CA PHE A 93 7.77 -1.40 -6.24
C PHE A 93 7.20 -0.12 -6.84
N SER A 94 5.93 -0.10 -7.21
CA SER A 94 5.23 1.11 -7.65
C SER A 94 3.78 1.10 -7.19
N SER A 95 3.14 2.28 -7.08
CA SER A 95 1.72 2.36 -6.73
C SER A 95 0.87 1.97 -7.94
N PRO A 96 0.19 0.81 -7.94
CA PRO A 96 -0.60 0.38 -9.09
C PRO A 96 -1.90 1.18 -9.19
N THR A 97 -2.44 1.29 -10.39
CA THR A 97 -3.85 1.61 -10.63
C THR A 97 -4.75 0.41 -10.34
N VAL A 98 -6.06 0.62 -10.25
CA VAL A 98 -7.02 -0.48 -10.06
C VAL A 98 -6.94 -1.51 -11.20
N ALA A 99 -6.76 -1.03 -12.45
CA ALA A 99 -6.64 -1.89 -13.61
C ALA A 99 -5.34 -2.71 -13.59
N GLU A 100 -4.22 -2.10 -13.21
CA GLU A 100 -2.94 -2.80 -13.06
C GLU A 100 -2.99 -3.85 -11.94
N LEU A 101 -3.65 -3.53 -10.82
CA LEU A 101 -3.84 -4.48 -9.73
C LEU A 101 -4.70 -5.67 -10.14
N ALA A 102 -5.81 -5.43 -10.86
CA ALA A 102 -6.66 -6.48 -11.41
C ALA A 102 -5.97 -7.29 -12.52
N ALA A 103 -5.03 -6.71 -13.26
CA ALA A 103 -4.27 -7.45 -14.27
C ALA A 103 -3.16 -8.30 -13.64
N ALA A 104 -2.55 -7.83 -12.55
CA ALA A 104 -1.39 -8.47 -11.94
C ALA A 104 -1.74 -9.62 -11.00
N ARG A 105 -2.97 -9.69 -10.50
CA ARG A 105 -3.41 -10.67 -9.50
C ARG A 105 -4.71 -11.32 -9.93
N ASP A 106 -4.88 -12.58 -9.56
CA ASP A 106 -6.13 -13.28 -9.80
C ASP A 106 -7.16 -12.99 -8.70
N GLU A 107 -8.38 -13.46 -8.92
CA GLU A 107 -9.50 -13.23 -8.00
C GLU A 107 -9.24 -13.84 -6.61
N ALA A 108 -8.60 -15.02 -6.55
CA ALA A 108 -8.30 -15.71 -5.30
C ALA A 108 -7.28 -14.94 -4.45
N ALA A 109 -6.22 -14.43 -5.08
CA ALA A 109 -5.21 -13.60 -4.42
C ALA A 109 -5.82 -12.29 -3.89
N LEU A 110 -6.63 -11.60 -4.69
CA LEU A 110 -7.28 -10.36 -4.26
C LEU A 110 -8.23 -10.58 -3.09
N ASN A 111 -9.01 -11.68 -3.10
CA ASN A 111 -9.85 -12.05 -1.97
C ASN A 111 -9.03 -12.34 -0.70
N ASN A 112 -7.90 -13.05 -0.84
CA ASN A 112 -7.00 -13.30 0.28
C ASN A 112 -6.43 -11.99 0.86
N TYR A 113 -5.98 -11.06 0.01
CA TYR A 113 -5.48 -9.75 0.47
C TYR A 113 -6.56 -8.93 1.16
N LEU A 114 -7.79 -8.95 0.64
CA LEU A 114 -8.93 -8.29 1.28
C LEU A 114 -9.22 -8.87 2.65
N SER A 115 -9.21 -10.19 2.79
CA SER A 115 -9.43 -10.87 4.07
C SER A 115 -8.33 -10.49 5.08
N GLN A 116 -7.06 -10.53 4.68
CA GLN A 116 -5.94 -10.13 5.53
C GLN A 116 -6.01 -8.65 5.93
N ALA A 117 -6.34 -7.77 4.99
CA ALA A 117 -6.53 -6.35 5.24
C ALA A 117 -7.64 -6.11 6.29
N GLN A 118 -8.79 -6.78 6.13
CA GLN A 118 -9.91 -6.66 7.07
C GLN A 118 -9.56 -7.23 8.44
N ALA A 119 -8.86 -8.36 8.51
CA ALA A 119 -8.40 -8.96 9.75
C ALA A 119 -7.46 -8.00 10.50
N LEU A 120 -6.53 -7.36 9.79
CA LEU A 120 -5.63 -6.37 10.39
C LEU A 120 -6.40 -5.14 10.89
N ILE A 121 -7.27 -4.55 10.06
CA ILE A 121 -8.09 -3.39 10.47
C ILE A 121 -8.91 -3.73 11.72
N THR A 122 -9.52 -4.92 11.73
CA THR A 122 -10.33 -5.40 12.86
C THR A 122 -9.49 -5.64 14.09
N SER A 123 -8.29 -6.22 13.96
CA SER A 123 -7.37 -6.40 15.10
C SER A 123 -6.93 -5.06 15.67
N VAL A 124 -6.55 -4.12 14.80
CA VAL A 124 -6.04 -2.80 15.22
C VAL A 124 -7.12 -1.96 15.88
N ARG A 125 -8.34 -1.95 15.32
CA ARG A 125 -9.51 -1.26 15.89
C ARG A 125 -10.09 -2.00 17.10
N GLY A 126 -10.11 -3.33 17.07
CA GLY A 126 -10.68 -4.20 18.11
C GLY A 126 -9.89 -4.16 19.42
N GLY A 127 -8.58 -3.90 19.36
CA GLY A 127 -7.74 -3.66 20.54
C GLY A 127 -8.21 -2.49 21.42
N TYR A 128 -9.04 -1.56 20.91
CA TYR A 128 -9.65 -0.49 21.72
C TYR A 128 -10.80 -0.95 22.61
N ARG A 129 -11.35 -2.17 22.43
CA ARG A 129 -12.48 -2.67 23.24
C ARG A 129 -12.07 -3.55 24.41
N SER A 130 -10.78 -3.85 24.58
CA SER A 130 -10.31 -4.74 25.66
C SER A 130 -9.64 -3.99 26.82
N SER A 131 -9.56 -2.66 26.80
CA SER A 131 -8.95 -1.85 27.86
C SER A 131 -9.98 -1.10 28.72
N SER A 132 -11.12 -1.73 29.01
CA SER A 132 -12.08 -1.22 30.00
C SER A 132 -12.54 -2.35 30.91
N LEU A 133 -11.65 -2.76 31.82
CA LEU A 133 -12.04 -3.25 33.14
C LEU A 133 -11.93 -2.08 34.12
N PRO A 134 -13.00 -1.66 34.78
CA PRO A 134 -12.91 -1.32 36.18
C PRO A 134 -13.03 -2.62 36.98
N ASP A 135 -11.95 -2.94 37.66
CA ASP A 135 -11.92 -3.86 38.80
C ASP A 135 -12.72 -3.21 39.94
N SER A 136 -13.86 -3.80 40.33
CA SER A 136 -14.56 -3.63 41.63
C SER A 136 -15.78 -4.53 41.71
#